data_AF-A0A2E6ZVZ7-F1
#
_entry.id   AF-A0A2E6ZVZ7-F1
#
_cell.length_a   1.000
_cell.length_b   1.000
_cell.length_c   1.000
_cell.angle_alpha   90.00
_cell.angle_beta   90.00
_cell.angle_gamma   90.00
#
_symmetry.space_group_name_H-M   'P 1'
#
loop_
_entity.id
_entity.type
_entity.pdbx_description
1 polymer ?
#
loop_
_entity_poly.entity_id
_entity_poly.type
_entity_poly.pdbx_seq_one_letter_code
_entity_poly.pdbx_strand_id
1 'polypeptide(L)'
;MVTRRDTGRALTRVLGVWALACLLVEPALGQTRRIEPAEVQCPTVLGVGVESDIIYCDMQVGNEVADGIKVIVPEHRGEATVSFTFHARHAYSEEEVLRGRGYARYLVTAAVATTEEVLTRPVVLAEFHTEADLVDRVSGGAGPGGIKAVAPVGAERVYVQVPQAVTEVSIVGLALEMQRVDGRETVESVGRPIAVISDVQVEYLAR
;
A
#
# COMPACT_ATOMS: atom_id res chain seq x y z
N MET A 1 70.87 -40.29 56.18
CA MET A 1 69.57 -39.58 56.24
C MET A 1 69.84 -38.24 56.92
N VAL A 2 70.18 -37.17 56.18
CA VAL A 2 69.28 -36.23 55.45
C VAL A 2 68.16 -35.71 56.38
N THR A 3 67.92 -34.44 56.71
CA THR A 3 68.63 -33.13 56.78
C THR A 3 67.59 -32.10 57.28
N ARG A 4 68.04 -31.08 58.05
CA ARG A 4 67.62 -29.64 58.11
C ARG A 4 66.12 -29.26 58.31
N ARG A 5 65.79 -28.39 59.31
CA ARG A 5 65.70 -26.90 59.29
C ARG A 5 64.60 -26.40 58.31
N ASP A 6 63.83 -25.34 58.51
CA ASP A 6 63.84 -24.18 59.41
C ASP A 6 62.49 -23.43 59.24
N THR A 7 62.19 -22.54 60.18
CA THR A 7 61.39 -21.30 60.11
C THR A 7 60.41 -21.04 58.94
N GLY A 8 59.13 -20.81 59.28
CA GLY A 8 58.13 -20.18 58.42
C GLY A 8 57.90 -18.70 58.76
N ARG A 9 58.18 -17.80 57.81
CA ARG A 9 57.71 -16.41 57.74
C ARG A 9 57.50 -16.03 56.26
N ALA A 10 56.35 -15.41 55.96
CA ALA A 10 56.05 -14.41 54.91
C ALA A 10 54.62 -14.63 54.37
N LEU A 11 53.64 -13.77 54.64
CA LEU A 11 53.31 -12.51 53.93
C LEU A 11 53.06 -12.70 52.42
N THR A 12 51.81 -12.63 51.99
CA THR A 12 51.47 -12.30 50.60
C THR A 12 50.14 -11.55 50.52
N ARG A 13 50.19 -10.40 49.86
CA ARG A 13 49.09 -9.48 49.54
C ARG A 13 48.19 -10.11 48.48
N VAL A 14 46.88 -9.88 48.55
CA VAL A 14 45.95 -10.10 47.44
C VAL A 14 45.30 -8.77 47.08
N LEU A 15 45.72 -8.23 45.94
CA LEU A 15 45.08 -7.12 45.23
C LEU A 15 43.94 -7.68 44.40
N GLY A 16 42.70 -7.33 44.74
CA GLY A 16 41.50 -7.70 43.99
C GLY A 16 41.32 -6.79 42.77
N VAL A 17 41.35 -7.39 41.58
CA VAL A 17 41.06 -6.75 40.29
C VAL A 17 39.54 -6.62 40.16
N TRP A 18 39.04 -5.37 40.16
CA TRP A 18 37.67 -5.06 39.76
C TRP A 18 37.58 -5.04 38.24
N ALA A 19 37.05 -6.11 37.64
CA ALA A 19 36.67 -6.11 36.24
C ALA A 19 35.30 -5.43 36.09
N LEU A 20 35.30 -4.16 35.67
CA LEU A 20 34.11 -3.49 35.15
C LEU A 20 33.74 -4.15 33.81
N ALA A 21 32.65 -4.90 33.80
CA ALA A 21 31.99 -5.31 32.56
C ALA A 21 31.32 -4.08 31.94
N CYS A 22 31.96 -3.46 30.95
CA CYS A 22 31.31 -2.50 30.07
C CYS A 22 30.25 -3.24 29.25
N LEU A 23 28.99 -3.13 29.67
CA LEU A 23 27.82 -3.36 28.80
C LEU A 23 27.93 -2.37 27.63
N LEU A 24 28.38 -2.86 26.48
CA LEU A 24 28.24 -2.18 25.20
C LEU A 24 26.76 -2.19 24.83
N VAL A 25 26.00 -1.27 25.41
CA VAL A 25 24.72 -0.86 24.83
C VAL A 25 25.10 0.07 23.68
N GLU A 26 25.19 -0.47 22.47
CA GLU A 26 25.26 0.36 21.27
C GLU A 26 23.99 1.22 21.24
N PRO A 27 24.11 2.56 21.24
CA PRO A 27 22.95 3.42 21.10
C PRO A 27 22.38 3.17 19.72
N ALA A 28 21.14 2.66 19.65
CA ALA A 28 20.34 2.70 18.43
C ALA A 28 20.19 4.18 18.06
N LEU A 29 21.08 4.69 17.20
CA LEU A 29 21.00 6.01 16.60
C LEU A 29 19.59 6.13 16.03
N GLY A 30 18.86 7.17 16.49
CA GLY A 30 17.44 7.36 16.26
C GLY A 30 17.07 7.09 14.80
N GLN A 31 16.42 5.95 14.58
CA GLN A 31 15.88 5.60 13.28
C GLN A 31 14.67 6.49 13.05
N THR A 32 14.77 7.41 12.10
CA THR A 32 13.66 8.29 11.76
C THR A 32 12.68 7.52 10.89
N ARG A 33 11.53 7.17 11.49
CA ARG A 33 10.36 6.71 10.75
C ARG A 33 9.85 7.87 9.88
N ARG A 34 9.69 7.62 8.59
CA ARG A 34 9.14 8.58 7.61
C ARG A 34 7.83 8.06 7.07
N ILE A 35 6.91 8.98 6.78
CA ILE A 35 5.67 8.74 6.05
C ILE A 35 5.62 9.83 5.00
N GLU A 36 5.55 9.45 3.73
CA GLU A 36 5.52 10.39 2.62
C GLU A 36 4.64 9.89 1.48
N PRO A 37 4.09 10.79 0.65
CA PRO A 37 3.42 10.41 -0.59
C PRO A 37 4.37 9.59 -1.45
N ALA A 38 3.88 8.47 -1.99
CA ALA A 38 4.69 7.61 -2.84
C ALA A 38 4.88 8.22 -4.22
N GLU A 39 6.02 7.93 -4.87
CA GLU A 39 6.12 8.09 -6.31
C GLU A 39 5.35 6.95 -6.99
N VAL A 40 4.35 7.31 -7.79
CA VAL A 40 3.45 6.35 -8.44
C VAL A 40 3.53 6.52 -9.96
N GLN A 41 3.81 5.43 -10.66
CA GLN A 41 3.71 5.36 -12.11
C GLN A 41 2.37 4.75 -12.48
N CYS A 42 1.44 5.60 -12.90
CA CYS A 42 0.10 5.20 -13.30
C CYS A 42 0.04 4.96 -14.81
N PRO A 43 -0.17 3.71 -15.28
CA PRO A 43 -0.30 3.42 -16.72
C PRO A 43 -1.45 4.19 -17.35
N THR A 44 -2.52 4.42 -16.60
CA THR A 44 -3.65 5.25 -17.01
C THR A 44 -4.12 6.10 -15.85
N VAL A 45 -4.07 7.41 -16.02
CA VAL A 45 -4.63 8.37 -15.06
C VAL A 45 -6.11 8.56 -15.37
N LEU A 46 -6.97 8.29 -14.38
CA LEU A 46 -8.39 8.59 -14.50
C LEU A 46 -8.61 10.11 -14.46
N GLY A 47 -7.94 10.82 -13.56
CA GLY A 47 -8.00 12.28 -13.48
C GLY A 47 -7.75 12.78 -12.07
N VAL A 48 -8.11 14.04 -11.82
CA VAL A 48 -8.00 14.67 -10.50
C VAL A 48 -9.40 14.85 -9.92
N GLY A 49 -9.56 14.50 -8.65
CA GLY A 49 -10.77 14.75 -7.88
C GLY A 49 -11.13 16.24 -7.86
N VAL A 50 -12.38 16.57 -8.12
CA VAL A 50 -12.85 17.96 -8.19
C VAL A 50 -12.93 18.56 -6.79
N GLU A 51 -13.26 17.75 -5.79
CA GLU A 51 -13.35 18.20 -4.40
C GLU A 51 -12.08 17.92 -3.61
N SER A 52 -11.43 16.78 -3.85
CA SER A 52 -10.26 16.36 -3.06
C SER A 52 -8.91 16.87 -3.59
N ASP A 53 -8.84 17.30 -4.86
CA ASP A 53 -7.59 17.57 -5.58
C ASP A 53 -6.62 16.37 -5.62
N ILE A 54 -7.09 15.15 -5.35
CA ILE A 54 -6.28 13.93 -5.37
C ILE A 54 -6.25 13.32 -6.78
N ILE A 55 -5.10 12.78 -7.17
CA ILE A 55 -4.94 12.04 -8.42
C ILE A 55 -5.49 10.62 -8.25
N TYR A 56 -6.33 10.22 -9.21
CA TYR A 56 -6.92 8.89 -9.30
C TYR A 56 -6.30 8.12 -10.47
N CYS A 57 -5.83 6.90 -10.21
CA CYS A 57 -5.24 6.02 -11.22
C CYS A 57 -6.15 4.84 -11.53
N ASP A 58 -6.45 4.63 -12.82
CA ASP A 58 -7.26 3.51 -13.28
C ASP A 58 -6.45 2.22 -13.13
N MET A 59 -6.99 1.27 -12.39
CA MET A 59 -6.46 -0.08 -12.26
C MET A 59 -7.09 -0.97 -13.34
N GLN A 60 -6.23 -1.52 -14.20
CA GLN A 60 -6.64 -2.43 -15.27
C GLN A 60 -6.46 -3.88 -14.86
N VAL A 61 -7.25 -4.76 -15.47
CA VAL A 61 -6.96 -6.19 -15.43
C VAL A 61 -5.62 -6.43 -16.14
N GLY A 62 -4.71 -7.11 -15.46
CA GLY A 62 -3.40 -7.47 -15.99
C GLY A 62 -3.03 -8.90 -15.62
N ASN A 63 -2.13 -9.49 -16.39
CA ASN A 63 -1.61 -10.84 -16.11
C ASN A 63 -0.17 -10.81 -15.61
N GLU A 64 0.51 -9.68 -15.77
CA GLU A 64 1.89 -9.48 -15.36
C GLU A 64 2.03 -8.27 -14.45
N VAL A 65 3.07 -8.27 -13.60
CA VAL A 65 3.37 -7.12 -12.75
C VAL A 65 3.71 -5.86 -13.55
N ALA A 66 4.19 -6.01 -14.79
CA ALA A 66 4.48 -4.90 -15.67
C ALA A 66 3.23 -4.13 -16.12
N ASP A 67 2.05 -4.75 -16.06
CA ASP A 67 0.76 -4.16 -16.47
C ASP A 67 0.17 -3.23 -15.40
N GLY A 68 0.64 -3.35 -14.15
CA GLY A 68 0.05 -2.70 -12.99
C GLY A 68 0.50 -1.27 -12.74
N ILE A 69 -0.13 -0.66 -11.73
CA ILE A 69 0.29 0.62 -11.18
C ILE A 69 1.52 0.40 -10.31
N LYS A 70 2.64 1.03 -10.65
CA LYS A 70 3.91 0.84 -9.93
C LYS A 70 4.05 1.88 -8.85
N VAL A 71 4.43 1.42 -7.66
CA VAL A 71 4.72 2.26 -6.50
C VAL A 71 6.20 2.11 -6.17
N ILE A 72 6.95 3.20 -6.25
CA ILE A 72 8.37 3.21 -5.92
C ILE A 72 8.52 3.33 -4.40
N VAL A 73 9.25 2.39 -3.83
CA VAL A 73 9.54 2.31 -2.40
C VAL A 73 10.96 2.81 -2.18
N PRO A 74 11.16 3.92 -1.44
CA PRO A 74 12.49 4.45 -1.16
C PRO A 74 13.38 3.42 -0.48
N GLU A 75 14.70 3.58 -0.62
CA GLU A 75 15.65 2.75 0.12
C GLU A 75 15.41 2.86 1.64
N HIS A 76 15.20 1.71 2.27
CA HIS A 76 14.79 1.63 3.67
C HIS A 76 15.53 0.54 4.44
N ARG A 77 15.43 0.60 5.77
CA ARG A 77 15.86 -0.44 6.70
C ARG A 77 14.64 -1.17 7.25
N GLY A 78 14.76 -2.49 7.43
CA GLY A 78 13.63 -3.32 7.84
C GLY A 78 12.54 -3.36 6.78
N GLU A 79 11.31 -3.66 7.19
CA GLU A 79 10.14 -3.59 6.31
C GLU A 79 9.67 -2.14 6.13
N ALA A 80 9.13 -1.86 4.94
CA ALA A 80 8.31 -0.68 4.68
C ALA A 80 6.83 -1.07 4.62
N THR A 81 5.95 -0.08 4.77
CA THR A 81 4.51 -0.22 4.58
C THR A 81 4.09 0.65 3.40
N VAL A 82 3.62 0.06 2.32
CA VAL A 82 2.92 0.78 1.26
C VAL A 82 1.43 0.79 1.60
N SER A 83 0.79 1.96 1.51
CA SER A 83 -0.65 2.06 1.70
C SER A 83 -1.31 2.90 0.62
N PHE A 84 -2.55 2.57 0.28
CA PHE A 84 -3.33 3.28 -0.74
C PHE A 84 -4.82 3.08 -0.48
N THR A 85 -5.65 3.97 -1.02
CA THR A 85 -7.10 3.84 -0.95
C THR A 85 -7.59 3.14 -2.22
N PHE A 86 -8.33 2.05 -2.05
CA PHE A 86 -8.86 1.21 -3.11
C PHE A 86 -10.36 1.48 -3.29
N HIS A 87 -10.75 1.82 -4.51
CA HIS A 87 -12.11 2.20 -4.86
C HIS A 87 -12.64 1.32 -5.99
N ALA A 88 -13.94 1.06 -5.99
CA ALA A 88 -14.58 0.56 -7.20
C ALA A 88 -14.78 1.70 -8.21
N ARG A 89 -14.79 1.34 -9.50
CA ARG A 89 -14.95 2.28 -10.61
C ARG A 89 -16.41 2.31 -11.06
N HIS A 90 -17.10 3.42 -10.81
CA HIS A 90 -18.50 3.60 -11.20
C HIS A 90 -18.64 4.53 -12.41
N ALA A 91 -19.52 4.17 -13.34
CA ALA A 91 -19.93 5.04 -14.44
C ALA A 91 -21.28 5.69 -14.06
N TYR A 92 -21.21 6.91 -13.55
CA TYR A 92 -22.32 7.73 -13.09
C TYR A 92 -23.18 8.25 -14.25
N SER A 93 -24.49 8.11 -14.08
CA SER A 93 -25.51 8.74 -14.93
C SER A 93 -26.65 9.24 -14.05
N GLU A 94 -26.81 10.55 -13.98
CA GLU A 94 -27.93 11.20 -13.27
C GLU A 94 -29.29 10.69 -13.79
N GLU A 95 -29.38 10.49 -15.11
CA GLU A 95 -30.60 10.00 -15.77
C GLU A 95 -30.99 8.57 -15.31
N GLU A 96 -30.01 7.68 -15.12
CA GLU A 96 -30.26 6.34 -14.61
C GLU A 96 -30.62 6.34 -13.12
N VAL A 97 -30.02 7.23 -12.33
CA VAL A 97 -30.39 7.42 -10.92
C VAL A 97 -31.84 7.90 -10.79
N LEU A 98 -32.23 8.93 -11.56
CA LEU A 98 -33.60 9.45 -11.57
C LEU A 98 -34.64 8.40 -11.98
N ARG A 99 -34.24 7.40 -12.78
CA ARG A 99 -35.10 6.27 -13.20
C ARG A 99 -35.07 5.08 -12.24
N GLY A 100 -34.35 5.17 -11.13
CA GLY A 100 -34.20 4.06 -10.18
C GLY A 100 -33.40 2.89 -10.74
N ARG A 101 -32.58 3.13 -11.77
CA ARG A 101 -31.70 2.13 -12.41
C ARG A 101 -30.22 2.35 -12.13
N GLY A 102 -29.88 3.37 -11.35
CA GLY A 102 -28.50 3.71 -11.01
C GLY A 102 -27.80 2.67 -10.12
N TYR A 103 -28.54 1.84 -9.38
CA TYR A 103 -27.95 0.94 -8.40
C TYR A 103 -26.92 -0.01 -9.02
N ALA A 104 -25.75 -0.09 -8.38
CA ALA A 104 -24.71 -1.05 -8.72
C ALA A 104 -23.95 -1.51 -7.47
N ARG A 105 -23.57 -2.79 -7.44
CA ARG A 105 -22.69 -3.39 -6.44
C ARG A 105 -21.45 -3.94 -7.15
N TYR A 106 -20.29 -3.69 -6.58
CA TYR A 106 -18.99 -4.02 -7.13
C TYR A 106 -18.21 -4.86 -6.13
N LEU A 107 -17.66 -5.97 -6.58
CA LEU A 107 -16.61 -6.71 -5.88
C LEU A 107 -15.39 -6.73 -6.79
N VAL A 108 -14.34 -5.99 -6.43
CA VAL A 108 -13.10 -5.95 -7.21
C VAL A 108 -12.00 -6.65 -6.45
N THR A 109 -11.31 -7.57 -7.12
CA THR A 109 -10.12 -8.25 -6.60
C THR A 109 -8.89 -7.76 -7.34
N ALA A 110 -7.82 -7.48 -6.58
CA ALA A 110 -6.52 -7.09 -7.12
C ALA A 110 -5.40 -7.96 -6.52
N ALA A 111 -4.19 -7.79 -7.04
CA ALA A 111 -2.96 -8.29 -6.45
C ALA A 111 -1.98 -7.14 -6.25
N VAL A 112 -1.27 -7.15 -5.13
CA VAL A 112 -0.06 -6.35 -4.94
C VAL A 112 1.12 -7.30 -4.95
N ALA A 113 2.07 -7.09 -5.84
CA ALA A 113 3.13 -8.05 -6.13
C ALA A 113 4.46 -7.37 -6.45
N THR A 114 5.54 -8.11 -6.24
CA THR A 114 6.87 -7.84 -6.79
C THR A 114 7.07 -8.71 -8.03
N THR A 115 8.22 -8.58 -8.70
CA THR A 115 8.59 -9.51 -9.79
C THR A 115 8.74 -10.96 -9.33
N GLU A 116 8.90 -11.21 -8.03
CA GLU A 116 9.20 -12.53 -7.47
C GLU A 116 7.98 -13.17 -6.82
N GLU A 117 7.10 -12.38 -6.18
CA GLU A 117 5.98 -12.92 -5.42
C GLU A 117 4.78 -11.97 -5.33
N VAL A 118 3.62 -12.54 -4.99
CA VAL A 118 2.42 -11.78 -4.64
C VAL A 118 2.43 -11.53 -3.12
N LEU A 119 2.49 -10.25 -2.73
CA LEU A 119 2.51 -9.82 -1.33
C LEU A 119 1.12 -9.91 -0.69
N THR A 120 0.08 -9.48 -1.43
CA THR A 120 -1.31 -9.55 -0.95
C THR A 120 -2.32 -9.51 -2.10
N ARG A 121 -3.58 -9.86 -1.79
CA ARG A 121 -4.72 -9.81 -2.73
C ARG A 121 -5.85 -9.00 -2.12
N PRO A 122 -5.81 -7.65 -2.22
CA PRO A 122 -6.85 -6.82 -1.65
C PRO A 122 -8.14 -6.94 -2.44
N VAL A 123 -9.26 -6.73 -1.74
CA VAL A 123 -10.60 -6.78 -2.28
C VAL A 123 -11.34 -5.53 -1.80
N VAL A 124 -12.10 -4.89 -2.69
CA VAL A 124 -13.04 -3.83 -2.32
C VAL A 124 -14.46 -4.26 -2.68
N LEU A 125 -15.37 -4.10 -1.72
CA LEU A 125 -16.81 -4.22 -1.91
C LEU A 125 -17.41 -2.82 -1.81
N ALA A 126 -18.05 -2.37 -2.87
CA ALA A 126 -18.70 -1.07 -2.91
C ALA A 126 -20.13 -1.19 -3.46
N GLU A 127 -21.01 -0.33 -2.97
CA GLU A 127 -22.35 -0.17 -3.51
C GLU A 127 -22.57 1.29 -3.87
N PHE A 128 -23.25 1.51 -4.97
CA PHE A 128 -23.73 2.80 -5.41
C PHE A 128 -25.25 2.75 -5.45
N HIS A 129 -25.90 3.66 -4.75
CA HIS A 129 -27.34 3.87 -4.75
C HIS A 129 -27.67 5.23 -5.35
N THR A 130 -26.91 6.27 -4.97
CA THR A 130 -27.12 7.66 -5.39
C THR A 130 -25.79 8.39 -5.55
N GLU A 131 -25.84 9.61 -6.09
CA GLU A 131 -24.65 10.48 -6.21
C GLU A 131 -23.89 10.67 -4.88
N ALA A 132 -24.58 10.62 -3.73
CA ALA A 132 -23.95 10.76 -2.43
C ALA A 132 -22.98 9.61 -2.07
N ASP A 133 -23.03 8.48 -2.79
CA ASP A 133 -22.10 7.37 -2.59
C ASP A 133 -20.78 7.56 -3.36
N LEU A 134 -20.72 8.54 -4.28
CA LEU A 134 -19.47 8.87 -4.95
C LEU A 134 -18.48 9.45 -3.94
N VAL A 135 -17.24 8.97 -3.98
CA VAL A 135 -16.15 9.49 -3.14
C VAL A 135 -15.70 10.86 -3.62
N ASP A 136 -15.71 11.07 -4.94
CA ASP A 136 -15.41 12.34 -5.58
C ASP A 136 -16.00 12.35 -6.99
N ARG A 137 -16.06 13.53 -7.62
CA ARG A 137 -16.25 13.69 -9.06
C ARG A 137 -14.88 13.88 -9.69
N VAL A 138 -14.63 13.30 -10.87
CA VAL A 138 -13.31 13.37 -11.50
C VAL A 138 -13.30 14.33 -12.68
N SER A 139 -12.30 15.20 -12.75
CA SER A 139 -12.09 16.16 -13.84
C SER A 139 -11.59 15.51 -15.15
N GLY A 140 -11.50 16.30 -16.22
CA GLY A 140 -10.97 15.87 -17.52
C GLY A 140 -11.96 15.08 -18.40
N GLY A 141 -13.26 15.26 -18.17
CA GLY A 141 -14.34 14.69 -18.97
C GLY A 141 -14.93 15.65 -19.99
N ALA A 142 -15.81 15.13 -20.83
CA ALA A 142 -16.57 15.90 -21.82
C ALA A 142 -17.94 16.41 -21.29
N GLY A 143 -18.27 16.10 -20.03
CA GLY A 143 -19.52 16.54 -19.40
C GLY A 143 -19.49 18.00 -18.94
N PRO A 144 -20.62 18.53 -18.43
CA PRO A 144 -20.68 19.86 -17.83
C PRO A 144 -19.61 20.04 -16.75
N GLY A 145 -18.95 21.21 -16.75
CA GLY A 145 -17.84 21.49 -15.83
C GLY A 145 -16.55 20.71 -16.14
N GLY A 146 -16.46 20.01 -17.27
CA GLY A 146 -15.31 19.17 -17.60
C GLY A 146 -15.23 17.91 -16.72
N ILE A 147 -16.37 17.46 -16.18
CA ILE A 147 -16.44 16.32 -15.28
C ILE A 147 -16.61 15.03 -16.08
N LYS A 148 -15.92 13.97 -15.68
CA LYS A 148 -16.07 12.62 -16.23
C LYS A 148 -17.35 11.96 -15.73
N ALA A 149 -17.91 11.10 -16.57
CA ALA A 149 -18.96 10.19 -16.15
C ALA A 149 -18.44 9.07 -15.22
N VAL A 150 -17.12 8.89 -15.11
CA VAL A 150 -16.53 7.87 -14.24
C VAL A 150 -16.08 8.50 -12.93
N ALA A 151 -16.38 7.84 -11.82
CA ALA A 151 -16.06 8.28 -10.47
C ALA A 151 -15.71 7.09 -9.54
N PRO A 152 -14.89 7.32 -8.50
CA PRO A 152 -14.65 6.34 -7.45
C PRO A 152 -15.88 6.17 -6.55
N VAL A 153 -16.21 4.94 -6.18
CA VAL A 153 -17.23 4.59 -5.19
C VAL A 153 -16.69 3.57 -4.19
N GLY A 154 -17.05 3.74 -2.92
CA GLY A 154 -16.46 2.99 -1.81
C GLY A 154 -14.98 3.34 -1.61
N ALA A 155 -14.48 3.15 -0.40
CA ALA A 155 -13.08 3.43 -0.07
C ALA A 155 -12.59 2.43 0.97
N GLU A 156 -11.64 1.58 0.56
CA GLU A 156 -10.96 0.66 1.46
C GLU A 156 -9.48 1.04 1.56
N ARG A 157 -8.96 1.22 2.76
CA ARG A 157 -7.53 1.52 2.95
C ARG A 157 -6.74 0.22 3.00
N VAL A 158 -5.87 0.02 2.02
CA VAL A 158 -5.00 -1.16 1.93
C VAL A 158 -3.64 -0.85 2.53
N TYR A 159 -3.08 -1.79 3.28
CA TYR A 159 -1.73 -1.75 3.83
C TYR A 159 -0.96 -3.00 3.38
N VAL A 160 0.25 -2.81 2.88
CA VAL A 160 1.10 -3.85 2.31
C VAL A 160 2.47 -3.78 2.94
N GLN A 161 2.90 -4.86 3.59
CA GLN A 161 4.27 -5.01 4.07
C GLN A 161 5.19 -5.30 2.89
N VAL A 162 6.24 -4.50 2.78
CA VAL A 162 7.24 -4.56 1.72
C VAL A 162 8.58 -4.93 2.34
N PRO A 163 9.20 -6.06 1.95
CA PRO A 163 10.51 -6.45 2.46
C PRO A 163 11.62 -5.45 2.12
N GLN A 164 12.65 -5.36 2.96
CA GLN A 164 13.77 -4.41 2.83
C GLN A 164 14.45 -4.35 1.45
N ALA A 165 14.48 -5.48 0.74
CA ALA A 165 15.14 -5.59 -0.56
C ALA A 165 14.29 -5.07 -1.72
N VAL A 166 13.01 -4.81 -1.50
CA VAL A 166 12.04 -4.46 -2.53
C VAL A 166 11.92 -2.94 -2.63
N THR A 167 12.21 -2.40 -3.82
CA THR A 167 12.15 -0.96 -4.11
C THR A 167 10.97 -0.59 -5.03
N GLU A 168 10.20 -1.58 -5.47
CA GLU A 168 9.04 -1.37 -6.33
C GLU A 168 8.00 -2.46 -6.03
N VAL A 169 6.74 -2.05 -5.91
CA VAL A 169 5.58 -2.97 -5.92
C VAL A 169 4.62 -2.57 -7.03
N SER A 170 3.95 -3.57 -7.60
CA SER A 170 2.95 -3.38 -8.63
C SER A 170 1.56 -3.75 -8.12
N ILE A 171 0.57 -2.91 -8.42
CA ILE A 171 -0.83 -3.10 -8.08
C ILE A 171 -1.60 -3.40 -9.36
N VAL A 172 -2.08 -4.64 -9.50
CA VAL A 172 -2.69 -5.17 -10.72
C VAL A 172 -4.13 -5.60 -10.44
N GLY A 173 -5.06 -5.23 -11.31
CA GLY A 173 -6.44 -5.72 -11.23
C GLY A 173 -6.54 -7.17 -11.68
N LEU A 174 -7.37 -7.97 -11.02
CA LEU A 174 -7.58 -9.37 -11.40
C LEU A 174 -8.97 -9.58 -11.98
N ALA A 175 -10.00 -9.17 -11.25
CA ALA A 175 -11.38 -9.39 -11.64
C ALA A 175 -12.30 -8.35 -11.02
N LEU A 176 -13.37 -8.03 -11.75
CA LEU A 176 -14.53 -7.29 -11.24
C LEU A 176 -15.78 -8.14 -11.41
N GLU A 177 -16.50 -8.35 -10.31
CA GLU A 177 -17.89 -8.77 -10.34
C GLU A 177 -18.79 -7.56 -10.09
N MET A 178 -19.73 -7.35 -10.98
CA MET A 178 -20.64 -6.22 -10.95
C MET A 178 -22.07 -6.71 -11.01
N GLN A 179 -22.89 -6.25 -10.08
CA GLN A 179 -24.33 -6.47 -10.08
C GLN A 179 -25.03 -5.13 -10.26
N ARG A 180 -25.86 -5.03 -11.28
CA ARG A 180 -26.76 -3.90 -11.54
C ARG A 180 -28.21 -4.37 -11.48
N VAL A 181 -29.13 -3.43 -11.64
CA VAL A 181 -30.57 -3.72 -11.71
C VAL A 181 -30.94 -4.63 -12.89
N ASP A 182 -30.18 -4.57 -13.98
CA ASP A 182 -30.43 -5.26 -15.24
C ASP A 182 -29.68 -6.60 -15.38
N GLY A 183 -28.72 -6.89 -14.48
CA GLY A 183 -28.02 -8.15 -14.49
C GLY A 183 -26.73 -8.18 -13.68
N ARG A 184 -25.95 -9.25 -13.92
CA ARG A 184 -24.61 -9.43 -13.37
C ARG A 184 -23.61 -9.55 -14.51
N GLU A 185 -22.42 -9.01 -14.30
CA GLU A 185 -21.30 -9.05 -15.23
C GLU A 185 -20.03 -9.38 -14.46
N THR A 186 -19.15 -10.18 -15.06
CA THR A 186 -17.80 -10.45 -14.57
C THR A 186 -16.80 -10.01 -15.64
N VAL A 187 -15.78 -9.26 -15.23
CA VAL A 187 -14.74 -8.72 -16.11
C VAL A 187 -13.38 -9.24 -15.67
N GLU A 188 -12.75 -10.02 -16.54
CA GLU A 188 -11.40 -10.60 -16.37
C GLU A 188 -10.53 -10.40 -17.62
N SER A 189 -11.01 -9.63 -18.60
CA SER A 189 -10.27 -9.38 -19.84
C SER A 189 -9.18 -8.35 -19.60
N VAL A 190 -7.94 -8.69 -19.96
CA VAL A 190 -6.75 -7.81 -19.85
C VAL A 190 -6.98 -6.44 -20.48
N GLY A 191 -6.43 -5.40 -19.85
CA GLY A 191 -6.51 -4.00 -20.29
C GLY A 191 -7.84 -3.31 -19.97
N ARG A 192 -8.82 -4.03 -19.40
CA ARG A 192 -10.08 -3.42 -18.98
C ARG A 192 -9.91 -2.72 -17.63
N PRO A 193 -10.26 -1.44 -17.49
CA PRO A 193 -10.23 -0.75 -16.20
C PRO A 193 -11.38 -1.26 -15.33
N ILE A 194 -11.05 -1.69 -14.11
CA ILE A 194 -12.00 -2.34 -13.18
C ILE A 194 -12.12 -1.62 -11.83
N ALA A 195 -11.12 -0.84 -11.44
CA ALA A 195 -11.08 -0.12 -10.19
C ALA A 195 -10.19 1.12 -10.27
N VAL A 196 -10.12 1.87 -9.18
CA VAL A 196 -9.33 3.08 -9.06
C VAL A 196 -8.55 3.04 -7.74
N ILE A 197 -7.32 3.54 -7.72
CA ILE A 197 -6.59 3.81 -6.47
C ILE A 197 -6.25 5.29 -6.33
N SER A 198 -6.05 5.71 -5.08
CA SER A 198 -5.66 7.07 -4.71
C SER A 198 -4.84 7.09 -3.41
N ASP A 199 -4.32 8.28 -3.05
CA ASP A 199 -3.64 8.55 -1.77
C ASP A 199 -2.56 7.52 -1.40
N VAL A 200 -1.65 7.25 -2.34
CA VAL A 200 -0.59 6.27 -2.12
C VAL A 200 0.50 6.86 -1.23
N GLN A 201 0.85 6.16 -0.16
CA GLN A 201 1.85 6.57 0.82
C GLN A 201 2.83 5.43 1.10
N VAL A 202 4.08 5.78 1.41
CA VAL A 202 5.07 4.84 1.92
C VAL A 202 5.51 5.25 3.31
N GLU A 203 5.49 4.29 4.22
CA GLU A 203 6.03 4.43 5.55
C GLU A 203 7.23 3.51 5.74
N TYR A 204 8.35 4.04 6.22
CA TYR A 204 9.60 3.28 6.33
C TYR A 204 10.58 3.88 7.33
N LEU A 205 11.59 3.09 7.70
CA LEU A 205 12.76 3.59 8.44
C LEU A 205 13.83 4.00 7.43
N ALA A 206 14.18 5.29 7.43
CA ALA A 206 15.19 5.81 6.52
C ALA A 206 16.56 5.14 6.74
N ARG A 207 17.28 4.91 5.64
CA ARG A 207 18.65 4.38 5.70
C ARG A 207 19.66 5.38 6.25
#